data_AF-A0A962R0Z1-F1
#
_entry.id   AF-A0A962R0Z1-F1
#
_cell.length_a   1.000
_cell.length_b   1.000
_cell.length_c   1.000
_cell.angle_alpha   90.00
_cell.angle_beta   90.00
_cell.angle_gamma   90.00
#
_symmetry.space_group_name_H-M   'P 1'
#
loop_
_entity.id
_entity.type
_entity.pdbx_description
1 polymer ?
#
loop_
_entity_poly.entity_id
_entity_poly.type
_entity_poly.pdbx_seq_one_letter_code
_entity_poly.pdbx_strand_id
1 'polypeptide(L)'
;GRDFPQPVVLVPGNKHYSWPKAANIFGLSEKAIWPIQLDRYGRVSIDSLRENIDRARREQRPIMMAVSVAGTTELGTVDAVDEACELFDDYRRQHNIDIWHHVDAAYGGYFCATFRGGQSLLPERAVRAFSALARADSVTLDPHKLGFVPYACGAFLVREPRAYSVSRISAPYLVEDTDIDHPSWSTTLEGSRSATGAGAVWLSSRVLPLNAQGHGAVLNQTLATTRELAHKLEQGFDNIYFTPGDDTNIVCFTLAAPGSSLRATNLSTARIIEQFHHSPNFAISRTALGIGNYGELVNHLVGQWGGSVDDDHLLVIRMVVMSPYLGDSAITGALLDEFVAELRRFSTPS
;
A
#
# COMPACT_ATOMS: atom_id res chain seq x y z
N GLY A 1 41.60 -1.88 -5.13
CA GLY A 1 40.45 -2.63 -4.57
C GLY A 1 39.65 -3.20 -5.71
N ARG A 2 38.95 -4.32 -5.53
CA ARG A 2 37.97 -4.75 -6.55
C ARG A 2 36.87 -3.69 -6.60
N ASP A 3 36.56 -3.24 -7.81
CA ASP A 3 35.45 -2.32 -8.07
C ASP A 3 34.17 -3.12 -7.83
N PHE A 4 33.57 -2.99 -6.64
CA PHE A 4 32.33 -3.69 -6.34
C PHE A 4 31.19 -2.91 -6.98
N PRO A 5 30.41 -3.52 -7.88
CA PRO A 5 29.24 -2.85 -8.43
C PRO A 5 28.29 -2.51 -7.27
N GLN A 6 27.80 -1.27 -7.25
CA GLN A 6 26.86 -0.81 -6.23
C GLN A 6 25.69 -1.81 -6.09
N PRO A 7 25.34 -2.24 -4.86
CA PRO A 7 24.21 -3.12 -4.62
C PRO A 7 22.91 -2.56 -5.17
N VAL A 8 21.98 -3.44 -5.50
CA VAL A 8 20.66 -3.06 -6.02
C VAL A 8 19.58 -3.19 -4.95
N VAL A 9 18.57 -2.35 -5.06
CA VAL A 9 17.34 -2.36 -4.25
C VAL A 9 16.21 -2.67 -5.22
N LEU A 10 15.50 -3.78 -4.99
CA LEU A 10 14.34 -4.15 -5.81
C LEU A 10 13.11 -3.46 -5.25
N VAL A 11 12.51 -2.55 -6.01
CA VAL A 11 11.39 -1.72 -5.53
C VAL A 11 10.25 -1.77 -6.53
N PRO A 12 9.00 -2.04 -6.12
CA PRO A 12 7.94 -2.32 -7.06
C PRO A 12 7.38 -1.08 -7.77
N GLY A 13 6.71 -1.27 -8.90
CA GLY A 13 6.05 -0.20 -9.64
C GLY A 13 5.09 0.63 -8.77
N ASN A 14 4.36 -0.03 -7.87
CA ASN A 14 3.34 0.50 -6.95
C ASN A 14 3.89 1.12 -5.64
N LYS A 15 5.21 1.29 -5.55
CA LYS A 15 5.91 1.89 -4.40
C LYS A 15 5.43 3.32 -4.11
N HIS A 16 5.45 3.70 -2.84
CA HIS A 16 5.32 5.10 -2.44
C HIS A 16 6.56 5.92 -2.84
N TYR A 17 6.41 7.22 -3.09
CA TYR A 17 7.51 8.11 -3.49
C TYR A 17 8.64 8.24 -2.44
N SER A 18 8.40 7.78 -1.20
CA SER A 18 9.44 7.73 -0.15
C SER A 18 10.62 6.84 -0.54
N TRP A 19 10.42 5.82 -1.37
CA TRP A 19 11.50 4.90 -1.78
C TRP A 19 12.58 5.56 -2.64
N PRO A 20 12.27 6.23 -3.77
CA PRO A 20 13.29 6.98 -4.52
C PRO A 20 13.88 8.13 -3.68
N LYS A 21 13.09 8.76 -2.79
CA LYS A 21 13.61 9.77 -1.87
C LYS A 21 14.60 9.20 -0.86
N ALA A 22 14.33 8.03 -0.30
CA ALA A 22 15.23 7.33 0.62
C ALA A 22 16.54 6.94 -0.08
N ALA A 23 16.45 6.40 -1.30
CA ALA A 23 17.64 6.10 -2.10
C ALA A 23 18.53 7.34 -2.30
N ASN A 24 17.93 8.50 -2.61
CA ASN A 24 18.66 9.77 -2.72
C ASN A 24 19.33 10.17 -1.39
N ILE A 25 18.60 10.13 -0.27
CA ILE A 25 19.14 10.44 1.07
C ILE A 25 20.32 9.54 1.44
N PHE A 26 20.26 8.25 1.11
CA PHE A 26 21.32 7.28 1.39
C PHE A 26 22.42 7.20 0.32
N GLY A 27 22.41 8.11 -0.68
CA GLY A 27 23.43 8.16 -1.73
C GLY A 27 23.41 6.98 -2.69
N LEU A 28 22.28 6.26 -2.80
CA LEU A 28 22.09 5.22 -3.80
C LEU A 28 21.83 5.88 -5.16
N SER A 29 22.52 5.40 -6.19
CA SER A 29 22.25 5.84 -7.57
C SER A 29 20.83 5.44 -7.97
N GLU A 30 20.18 6.22 -8.82
CA GLU A 30 18.95 5.77 -9.50
C GLU A 30 19.14 4.43 -10.22
N LYS A 31 20.36 4.13 -10.71
CA LYS A 31 20.72 2.85 -11.33
C LYS A 31 20.80 1.67 -10.36
N ALA A 32 20.78 1.94 -9.05
CA ALA A 32 20.70 0.94 -8.00
C ALA A 32 19.24 0.57 -7.67
N ILE A 33 18.24 1.38 -8.05
CA ILE A 33 16.83 1.01 -7.90
C ILE A 33 16.41 0.20 -9.12
N TRP A 34 16.15 -1.09 -8.92
CA TRP A 34 15.63 -1.96 -9.96
C TRP A 34 14.11 -2.11 -9.79
N PRO A 35 13.32 -1.72 -10.80
CA PRO A 35 11.88 -1.83 -10.71
C PRO A 35 11.44 -3.29 -10.76
N ILE A 36 10.54 -3.68 -9.86
CA ILE A 36 9.77 -4.92 -9.97
C ILE A 36 8.49 -4.58 -10.74
N GLN A 37 8.23 -5.29 -11.84
CA GLN A 37 7.01 -5.09 -12.63
C GLN A 37 5.79 -5.54 -11.84
N LEU A 38 4.65 -4.96 -12.19
CA LEU A 38 3.36 -5.30 -11.60
C LEU A 38 2.61 -6.27 -12.53
N ASP A 39 1.80 -7.14 -11.93
CA ASP A 39 0.85 -7.97 -12.67
C ASP A 39 -0.36 -7.16 -13.15
N ARG A 40 -1.26 -7.81 -13.90
CA ARG A 40 -2.55 -7.28 -14.32
C ARG A 40 -3.47 -6.77 -13.20
N TYR A 41 -3.15 -7.04 -11.92
CA TYR A 41 -3.89 -6.54 -10.77
C TYR A 41 -3.19 -5.37 -10.07
N GLY A 42 -2.06 -4.90 -10.58
CA GLY A 42 -1.28 -3.82 -9.96
C GLY A 42 -0.53 -4.25 -8.70
N ARG A 43 -0.24 -5.55 -8.55
CA ARG A 43 0.53 -6.15 -7.46
C ARG A 43 1.89 -6.60 -7.98
N VAL A 44 2.87 -6.79 -7.10
CA VAL A 44 4.19 -7.33 -7.47
C VAL A 44 4.07 -8.63 -8.26
N SER A 45 4.69 -8.67 -9.44
CA SER A 45 4.88 -9.90 -10.21
C SER A 45 6.04 -10.70 -9.61
N ILE A 46 5.73 -11.90 -9.10
CA ILE A 46 6.72 -12.86 -8.59
C ILE A 46 7.70 -13.28 -9.70
N ASP A 47 7.22 -13.36 -10.95
CA ASP A 47 8.08 -13.66 -12.10
C ASP A 47 9.09 -12.54 -12.35
N SER A 48 8.65 -11.27 -12.34
CA SER A 48 9.55 -10.13 -12.46
C SER A 48 10.55 -10.04 -11.30
N LEU A 49 10.11 -10.37 -10.08
CA LEU A 49 10.99 -10.44 -8.92
C LEU A 49 12.07 -11.53 -9.11
N ARG A 50 11.69 -12.73 -9.57
CA ARG A 50 12.61 -13.83 -9.90
C ARG A 50 13.61 -13.44 -10.98
N GLU A 51 13.14 -12.83 -12.06
CA GLU A 51 13.99 -12.34 -13.16
C GLU A 51 15.03 -11.32 -12.69
N ASN A 52 14.64 -10.39 -11.81
CA ASN A 52 15.55 -9.42 -11.21
C ASN A 52 16.61 -10.09 -10.32
N ILE A 53 16.23 -11.10 -9.53
CA ILE A 53 17.17 -11.86 -8.72
C ILE A 53 18.17 -12.61 -9.61
N ASP A 54 17.69 -13.32 -10.63
CA ASP A 54 18.55 -14.04 -11.57
C ASP A 54 19.45 -13.10 -12.38
N ARG A 55 18.95 -11.92 -12.75
CA ARG A 55 19.75 -10.88 -13.38
C ARG A 55 20.87 -10.42 -12.46
N ALA A 56 20.58 -10.11 -11.19
CA ALA A 56 21.57 -9.68 -10.23
C ALA A 56 22.67 -10.75 -10.04
N ARG A 57 22.29 -12.04 -10.02
CA ARG A 57 23.24 -13.16 -10.00
C ARG A 57 24.14 -13.19 -11.22
N ARG A 58 23.57 -13.09 -12.42
CA ARG A 58 24.33 -13.07 -13.69
C ARG A 58 25.29 -11.87 -13.76
N GLU A 59 24.85 -10.71 -13.31
CA GLU A 59 25.65 -9.49 -13.25
C GLU A 59 26.62 -9.45 -12.05
N GLN A 60 26.60 -10.47 -11.18
CA GLN A 60 27.37 -10.50 -9.92
C GLN A 60 27.17 -9.25 -9.06
N ARG A 61 25.94 -8.72 -9.03
CA ARG A 61 25.55 -7.55 -8.26
C ARG A 61 24.81 -7.99 -7.00
N PRO A 62 25.25 -7.60 -5.79
CA PRO A 62 24.51 -7.89 -4.57
C PRO A 62 23.14 -7.23 -4.58
N ILE A 63 22.12 -7.92 -4.07
CA ILE A 63 20.80 -7.34 -3.79
C ILE A 63 20.81 -6.95 -2.32
N MET A 64 20.66 -5.66 -2.04
CA MET A 64 20.61 -5.15 -0.67
C MET A 64 19.27 -5.49 -0.03
N MET A 65 18.16 -5.23 -0.74
CA MET A 65 16.82 -5.48 -0.25
C MET A 65 15.82 -5.59 -1.40
N ALA A 66 14.69 -6.23 -1.11
CA ALA A 66 13.49 -6.22 -1.93
C ALA A 66 12.32 -5.68 -1.11
N VAL A 67 11.44 -4.93 -1.78
CA VAL A 67 10.26 -4.31 -1.16
C VAL A 67 8.99 -4.96 -1.68
N SER A 68 8.08 -5.29 -0.75
CA SER A 68 6.67 -5.54 -1.05
C SER A 68 5.82 -4.48 -0.37
N VAL A 69 4.64 -4.19 -0.91
CA VAL A 69 3.70 -3.21 -0.37
C VAL A 69 2.42 -3.91 0.09
N ALA A 70 2.05 -3.73 1.35
CA ALA A 70 0.83 -4.26 1.95
C ALA A 70 -0.15 -3.11 2.23
N GLY A 71 -0.98 -2.80 1.23
CA GLY A 71 -1.84 -1.62 1.21
C GLY A 71 -1.18 -0.48 0.43
N THR A 72 -1.18 -0.59 -0.90
CA THR A 72 -0.61 0.43 -1.80
C THR A 72 -1.33 1.77 -1.63
N THR A 73 -0.60 2.86 -1.87
CA THR A 73 -1.15 4.21 -1.67
C THR A 73 -2.32 4.50 -2.61
N GLU A 74 -2.20 4.09 -3.87
CA GLU A 74 -3.18 4.41 -4.90
C GLU A 74 -4.41 3.51 -4.80
N LEU A 75 -4.22 2.20 -4.79
CA LEU A 75 -5.29 1.22 -4.93
C LEU A 75 -5.64 0.47 -3.64
N GLY A 76 -4.83 0.60 -2.60
CA GLY A 76 -4.98 -0.22 -1.41
C GLY A 76 -4.76 -1.71 -1.65
N THR A 77 -4.11 -2.09 -2.76
CA THR A 77 -3.79 -3.48 -3.07
C THR A 77 -2.72 -4.02 -2.14
N VAL A 78 -2.72 -5.34 -1.93
CA VAL A 78 -1.73 -6.04 -1.10
C VAL A 78 -0.96 -6.99 -2.00
N ASP A 79 0.36 -6.78 -2.12
CA ASP A 79 1.26 -7.68 -2.84
C ASP A 79 1.22 -9.10 -2.24
N ALA A 80 1.59 -10.11 -3.03
CA ALA A 80 1.69 -11.50 -2.57
C ALA A 80 2.95 -11.71 -1.70
N VAL A 81 2.93 -11.13 -0.49
CA VAL A 81 4.06 -11.17 0.46
C VAL A 81 4.45 -12.60 0.80
N ASP A 82 3.46 -13.49 0.95
CA ASP A 82 3.63 -14.93 1.17
C ASP A 82 4.47 -15.59 0.07
N GLU A 83 4.11 -15.35 -1.20
CA GLU A 83 4.83 -15.87 -2.37
C GLU A 83 6.24 -15.25 -2.50
N ALA A 84 6.39 -13.96 -2.20
CA ALA A 84 7.69 -13.30 -2.19
C ALA A 84 8.63 -13.91 -1.13
N CYS A 85 8.13 -14.15 0.08
CA CYS A 85 8.91 -14.82 1.13
C CYS A 85 9.29 -16.25 0.72
N GLU A 86 8.39 -17.01 0.10
CA GLU A 86 8.70 -18.36 -0.42
C GLU A 86 9.81 -18.31 -1.48
N LEU A 87 9.75 -17.35 -2.40
CA LEU A 87 10.79 -17.13 -3.40
C LEU A 87 12.14 -16.85 -2.73
N PHE A 88 12.21 -15.96 -1.74
CA PHE A 88 13.46 -15.65 -1.04
C PHE A 88 14.01 -16.87 -0.29
N ASP A 89 13.15 -17.65 0.36
CA ASP A 89 13.55 -18.89 1.03
C ASP A 89 14.14 -19.92 0.04
N ASP A 90 13.56 -20.04 -1.15
CA ASP A 90 14.08 -20.90 -2.22
C ASP A 90 15.47 -20.46 -2.68
N TYR A 91 15.67 -19.17 -2.95
CA TYR A 91 16.99 -18.63 -3.31
C TYR A 91 18.02 -18.80 -2.20
N ARG A 92 17.62 -18.66 -0.94
CA ARG A 92 18.49 -18.91 0.22
C ARG A 92 18.94 -20.36 0.28
N ARG A 93 17.99 -21.30 0.14
CA ARG A 93 18.28 -22.75 0.18
C ARG A 93 19.11 -23.23 -1.01
N GLN A 94 18.76 -22.81 -2.22
CA GLN A 94 19.34 -23.37 -3.45
C GLN A 94 20.63 -22.66 -3.88
N HIS A 95 20.79 -21.39 -3.51
CA HIS A 95 21.85 -20.54 -4.03
C HIS A 95 22.64 -19.80 -2.96
N ASN A 96 22.29 -19.97 -1.67
CA ASN A 96 22.89 -19.25 -0.54
C ASN A 96 22.82 -17.72 -0.75
N ILE A 97 21.70 -17.25 -1.30
CA ILE A 97 21.42 -15.84 -1.53
C ILE A 97 20.44 -15.38 -0.47
N ASP A 98 20.87 -14.40 0.32
CA ASP A 98 20.06 -13.78 1.35
C ASP A 98 19.67 -12.37 0.89
N ILE A 99 18.38 -12.06 0.91
CA ILE A 99 17.83 -10.79 0.44
C ILE A 99 16.98 -10.22 1.57
N TRP A 100 17.33 -9.02 2.03
CA TRP A 100 16.52 -8.34 3.03
C TRP A 100 15.13 -8.05 2.47
N HIS A 101 14.10 -8.61 3.10
CA HIS A 101 12.71 -8.35 2.71
C HIS A 101 12.10 -7.29 3.61
N HIS A 102 11.80 -6.13 3.02
CA HIS A 102 11.02 -5.09 3.68
C HIS A 102 9.58 -5.09 3.17
N VAL A 103 8.61 -5.07 4.07
CA VAL A 103 7.21 -4.86 3.71
C VAL A 103 6.78 -3.45 4.12
N ASP A 104 6.46 -2.63 3.13
CA ASP A 104 5.80 -1.34 3.34
C ASP A 104 4.32 -1.59 3.63
N ALA A 105 3.99 -1.78 4.91
CA ALA A 105 2.63 -1.93 5.41
C ALA A 105 2.13 -0.63 6.06
N ALA A 106 2.65 0.53 5.64
CA ALA A 106 2.38 1.81 6.30
C ALA A 106 0.87 2.06 6.39
N TYR A 107 0.15 1.84 5.29
CA TYR A 107 -1.30 1.91 5.28
C TYR A 107 -1.95 0.62 5.82
N GLY A 108 -1.62 -0.54 5.26
CA GLY A 108 -2.40 -1.76 5.46
C GLY A 108 -2.11 -2.55 6.74
N GLY A 109 -0.99 -2.34 7.43
CA GLY A 109 -0.55 -3.27 8.48
C GLY A 109 -1.51 -3.41 9.68
N TYR A 110 -2.36 -2.43 9.97
CA TYR A 110 -3.40 -2.56 10.99
C TYR A 110 -4.51 -3.55 10.61
N PHE A 111 -4.68 -3.90 9.33
CA PHE A 111 -5.61 -4.95 8.90
C PHE A 111 -5.27 -6.33 9.46
N CYS A 112 -4.04 -6.55 9.93
CA CYS A 112 -3.68 -7.74 10.70
C CYS A 112 -4.60 -7.94 11.92
N ALA A 113 -5.12 -6.87 12.52
CA ALA A 113 -6.04 -6.98 13.65
C ALA A 113 -7.36 -7.68 13.26
N THR A 114 -7.80 -7.60 12.00
CA THR A 114 -9.12 -8.11 11.57
C THR A 114 -9.26 -9.63 11.66
N PHE A 115 -8.17 -10.39 11.54
CA PHE A 115 -8.17 -11.86 11.58
C PHE A 115 -7.49 -12.43 12.84
N ARG A 116 -6.95 -11.59 13.73
CA ARG A 116 -6.37 -12.06 15.00
C ARG A 116 -7.48 -12.40 15.98
N GLY A 117 -7.71 -13.69 16.21
CA GLY A 117 -8.70 -14.17 17.18
C GLY A 117 -10.15 -13.99 16.73
N GLY A 118 -10.42 -13.88 15.43
CA GLY A 118 -11.77 -13.76 14.87
C GLY A 118 -11.77 -13.82 13.35
N GLN A 119 -12.94 -13.59 12.75
CA GLN A 119 -13.13 -13.59 11.30
C GLN A 119 -12.83 -12.21 10.71
N SER A 120 -12.05 -12.20 9.63
CA SER A 120 -11.80 -11.01 8.83
C SER A 120 -12.71 -10.98 7.62
N LEU A 121 -13.09 -9.78 7.20
CA LEU A 121 -13.74 -9.59 5.92
C LEU A 121 -12.74 -9.56 4.76
N LEU A 122 -11.43 -9.47 4.98
CA LEU A 122 -10.44 -9.49 3.90
C LEU A 122 -10.53 -10.78 3.06
N PRO A 123 -10.25 -10.72 1.75
CA PRO A 123 -10.14 -11.91 0.94
C PRO A 123 -9.01 -12.81 1.46
N GLU A 124 -9.17 -14.13 1.32
CA GLU A 124 -8.22 -15.12 1.86
C GLU A 124 -6.78 -14.84 1.41
N ARG A 125 -6.59 -14.44 0.15
CA ARG A 125 -5.30 -14.05 -0.42
C ARG A 125 -4.64 -12.90 0.36
N ALA A 126 -5.40 -11.86 0.70
CA ALA A 126 -4.88 -10.74 1.50
C ALA A 126 -4.57 -11.19 2.94
N VAL A 127 -5.38 -12.08 3.53
CA VAL A 127 -5.09 -12.65 4.86
C VAL A 127 -3.77 -13.44 4.86
N ARG A 128 -3.50 -14.25 3.82
CA ARG A 128 -2.22 -14.97 3.68
C ARG A 128 -1.05 -14.00 3.56
N ALA A 129 -1.15 -13.00 2.68
CA ALA A 129 -0.13 -11.97 2.53
C ALA A 129 0.12 -11.19 3.83
N PHE A 130 -0.93 -10.74 4.52
CA PHE A 130 -0.80 -10.05 5.82
C PHE A 130 -0.20 -10.96 6.92
N SER A 131 -0.54 -12.25 6.92
CA SER A 131 0.04 -13.22 7.86
C SER A 131 1.54 -13.42 7.62
N ALA A 132 1.99 -13.30 6.36
CA ALA A 132 3.39 -13.40 6.00
C ALA A 132 4.25 -12.19 6.40
N LEU A 133 3.68 -11.08 6.87
CA LEU A 133 4.46 -9.94 7.40
C LEU A 133 5.40 -10.37 8.53
N ALA A 134 5.03 -11.38 9.32
CA ALA A 134 5.88 -11.92 10.38
C ALA A 134 7.16 -12.61 9.86
N ARG A 135 7.21 -12.95 8.56
CA ARG A 135 8.38 -13.53 7.89
C ARG A 135 9.32 -12.46 7.32
N ALA A 136 8.83 -11.24 7.09
CA ALA A 136 9.66 -10.14 6.59
C ALA A 136 10.75 -9.75 7.61
N ASP A 137 11.89 -9.25 7.13
CA ASP A 137 12.98 -8.82 8.00
C ASP A 137 12.65 -7.46 8.66
N SER A 138 11.92 -6.61 7.95
CA SER A 138 11.30 -5.41 8.53
C SER A 138 9.97 -5.02 7.90
N VAL A 139 9.20 -4.26 8.68
CA VAL A 139 7.88 -3.75 8.29
C VAL A 139 7.77 -2.27 8.64
N THR A 140 7.33 -1.45 7.70
CA THR A 140 6.84 -0.09 7.99
C THR A 140 5.35 -0.16 8.32
N LEU A 141 4.91 0.57 9.35
CA LEU A 141 3.52 0.65 9.80
C LEU A 141 3.22 2.07 10.26
N ASP A 142 2.08 2.67 9.90
CA ASP A 142 1.73 4.01 10.38
C ASP A 142 0.49 4.00 11.28
N PRO A 143 0.66 4.16 12.60
CA PRO A 143 -0.46 4.43 13.50
C PRO A 143 -1.29 5.67 13.12
N HIS A 144 -0.68 6.69 12.51
CA HIS A 144 -1.42 7.87 12.04
C HIS A 144 -2.26 7.66 10.77
N LYS A 145 -2.23 6.45 10.20
CA LYS A 145 -3.12 6.04 9.09
C LYS A 145 -4.27 5.22 9.67
N LEU A 146 -4.24 3.90 9.49
CA LEU A 146 -5.32 3.02 9.95
C LEU A 146 -5.27 2.70 11.44
N GLY A 147 -4.28 3.21 12.19
CA GLY A 147 -4.25 3.14 13.65
C GLY A 147 -5.10 4.19 14.37
N PHE A 148 -5.67 5.16 13.63
CA PHE A 148 -6.48 6.26 14.15
C PHE A 148 -5.77 7.09 15.24
N VAL A 149 -4.44 7.19 15.17
CA VAL A 149 -3.63 8.04 16.06
C VAL A 149 -3.37 9.40 15.37
N PRO A 150 -3.36 10.53 16.08
CA PRO A 150 -3.01 11.81 15.46
C PRO A 150 -1.59 11.82 14.87
N TYR A 151 -1.41 12.58 13.79
CA TYR A 151 -0.09 12.86 13.24
C TYR A 151 0.81 13.60 14.28
N ALA A 152 2.12 13.38 14.30
CA ALA A 152 2.89 12.41 13.51
C ALA A 152 3.19 11.15 14.32
N CYS A 153 2.88 9.96 13.77
CA CYS A 153 3.19 8.68 14.37
C CYS A 153 3.35 7.59 13.29
N GLY A 154 4.61 7.27 12.97
CA GLY A 154 5.01 6.10 12.18
C GLY A 154 5.75 5.08 13.06
N ALA A 155 5.89 3.87 12.56
CA ALA A 155 6.60 2.77 13.20
C ALA A 155 7.42 1.99 12.16
N PHE A 156 8.66 1.68 12.54
CA PHE A 156 9.51 0.73 11.86
C PHE A 156 9.66 -0.48 12.78
N LEU A 157 9.35 -1.66 12.28
CA LEU A 157 9.42 -2.91 13.02
C LEU A 157 10.47 -3.80 12.36
N VAL A 158 11.27 -4.49 13.15
CA VAL A 158 12.24 -5.48 12.68
C VAL A 158 11.93 -6.82 13.33
N ARG A 159 12.18 -7.91 12.59
CA ARG A 159 12.02 -9.26 13.14
C ARG A 159 13.05 -9.53 14.23
N GLU A 160 14.31 -9.18 13.94
CA GLU A 160 15.43 -9.33 14.87
C GLU A 160 15.78 -7.97 15.47
N PRO A 161 15.76 -7.78 16.81
CA PRO A 161 16.03 -6.50 17.47
C PRO A 161 17.34 -5.85 17.01
N ARG A 162 18.36 -6.67 16.76
CA ARG A 162 19.70 -6.24 16.31
C ARG A 162 19.69 -5.46 15.01
N ALA A 163 18.70 -5.71 14.15
CA ALA A 163 18.60 -5.05 12.85
C ALA A 163 17.99 -3.64 12.93
N TYR A 164 17.48 -3.24 14.10
CA TYR A 164 16.94 -1.89 14.30
C TYR A 164 18.04 -0.83 14.39
N SER A 165 19.23 -1.21 14.85
CA SER A 165 20.33 -0.28 15.10
C SER A 165 20.98 0.19 13.79
N VAL A 166 20.91 1.49 13.51
CA VAL A 166 21.46 2.13 12.30
C VAL A 166 22.61 3.11 12.58
N SER A 167 22.79 3.53 13.83
CA SER A 167 23.86 4.46 14.23
C SER A 167 24.58 3.94 15.48
N ARG A 168 25.82 3.47 15.31
CA ARG A 168 26.77 3.27 16.44
C ARG A 168 27.81 4.37 16.46
N ILE A 169 27.39 5.62 16.24
CA ILE A 169 28.27 6.77 16.40
C ILE A 169 28.47 6.97 17.91
N SER A 170 29.65 6.57 18.41
CA SER A 170 30.01 6.75 19.82
C SER A 170 30.00 8.24 20.16
N ALA A 171 29.05 8.66 20.98
CA ALA A 171 28.99 10.01 21.52
C ALA A 171 29.50 9.96 22.97
N PRO A 172 30.53 10.74 23.36
CA PRO A 172 31.20 10.60 24.67
C PRO A 172 30.32 10.78 25.92
N TYR A 173 29.10 11.29 25.74
CA TYR A 173 28.11 11.54 26.79
C TYR A 173 27.00 10.49 26.86
N LEU A 174 26.99 9.51 25.96
CA LEU A 174 26.05 8.39 25.97
C LEU A 174 26.73 7.18 26.58
N VAL A 175 26.05 6.53 27.54
CA VAL A 175 26.46 5.21 28.03
C VAL A 175 26.39 4.27 26.83
N GLU A 176 27.49 3.61 26.48
CA GLU A 176 27.47 2.56 25.46
C GLU A 176 26.48 1.49 25.89
N ASP A 177 25.41 1.36 25.11
CA ASP A 177 24.35 0.42 25.40
C ASP A 177 24.85 -0.98 25.04
N THR A 178 25.24 -1.75 26.06
CA THR A 178 25.72 -3.13 25.89
C THR A 178 24.58 -4.11 25.67
N ASP A 179 23.33 -3.69 25.86
CA ASP A 179 22.14 -4.52 25.67
C ASP A 179 21.66 -4.46 24.21
N ILE A 180 22.17 -5.40 23.42
CA ILE A 180 21.86 -5.56 22.00
C ILE A 180 20.38 -5.90 21.77
N ASP A 181 19.69 -6.44 22.78
CA ASP A 181 18.29 -6.85 22.67
C ASP A 181 17.33 -5.67 22.89
N HIS A 182 17.81 -4.56 23.47
CA HIS A 182 17.05 -3.34 23.71
C HIS A 182 17.79 -2.09 23.21
N PRO A 183 17.87 -1.90 21.87
CA PRO A 183 18.55 -0.74 21.29
C PRO A 183 17.99 0.58 21.83
N SER A 184 18.82 1.38 22.52
CA SER A 184 18.42 2.72 22.95
C SER A 184 18.13 3.65 21.78
N TRP A 185 17.41 4.74 22.08
CA TRP A 185 17.09 5.83 21.17
C TRP A 185 18.29 6.36 20.37
N SER A 186 19.49 6.26 20.94
CA SER A 186 20.77 6.66 20.33
C SER A 186 21.16 5.84 19.10
N THR A 187 20.59 4.65 18.94
CA THR A 187 20.91 3.71 17.86
C THR A 187 19.97 3.79 16.66
N THR A 188 19.03 4.73 16.69
CA THR A 188 17.99 4.89 15.66
C THR A 188 18.31 6.06 14.72
N LEU A 189 17.57 6.17 13.61
CA LEU A 189 17.85 7.20 12.59
C LEU A 189 17.58 8.63 13.10
N GLU A 190 16.51 8.81 13.87
CA GLU A 190 16.16 10.10 14.46
C GLU A 190 16.85 10.29 15.83
N GLY A 191 16.86 11.53 16.34
CA GLY A 191 17.34 11.84 17.69
C GLY A 191 16.19 11.97 18.70
N SER A 192 16.15 13.11 19.39
CA SER A 192 15.04 13.50 20.28
C SER A 192 13.70 13.47 19.54
N ARG A 193 12.71 12.80 20.12
CA ARG A 193 11.34 12.71 19.57
C ARG A 193 10.30 12.70 20.67
N SER A 194 9.07 13.09 20.33
CA SER A 194 7.98 13.13 21.30
C SER A 194 7.48 11.73 21.68
N ALA A 195 7.20 11.53 22.96
CA ALA A 195 6.54 10.31 23.46
C ALA A 195 5.02 10.30 23.18
N THR A 196 4.43 11.41 22.69
CA THR A 196 2.98 11.54 22.46
C THR A 196 2.45 10.46 21.51
N GLY A 197 3.15 10.20 20.40
CA GLY A 197 2.74 9.15 19.45
C GLY A 197 2.72 7.77 20.10
N ALA A 198 3.80 7.39 20.78
CA ALA A 198 3.89 6.11 21.50
C ALA A 198 2.82 5.98 22.61
N GLY A 199 2.60 7.04 23.39
CA GLY A 199 1.56 7.08 24.41
C GLY A 199 0.14 6.96 23.83
N ALA A 200 -0.13 7.64 22.71
CA ALA A 200 -1.41 7.55 22.01
C ALA A 200 -1.65 6.16 21.40
N VAL A 201 -0.63 5.55 20.79
CA VAL A 201 -0.67 4.16 20.32
C VAL A 201 -0.95 3.19 21.46
N TRP A 202 -0.22 3.33 22.57
CA TRP A 202 -0.43 2.49 23.75
C TRP A 202 -1.85 2.62 24.28
N LEU A 203 -2.34 3.84 24.49
CA LEU A 203 -3.70 4.08 24.98
C LEU A 203 -4.76 3.53 24.01
N SER A 204 -4.61 3.82 22.71
CA SER A 204 -5.50 3.29 21.67
C SER A 204 -5.54 1.76 21.70
N SER A 205 -4.38 1.09 21.79
CA SER A 205 -4.30 -0.38 21.86
C SER A 205 -4.87 -0.99 23.15
N ARG A 206 -4.95 -0.21 24.24
CA ARG A 206 -5.59 -0.62 25.50
C ARG A 206 -7.12 -0.52 25.43
N VAL A 207 -7.62 0.51 24.74
CA VAL A 207 -9.07 0.75 24.57
C VAL A 207 -9.64 -0.12 23.44
N LEU A 208 -8.91 -0.24 22.33
CA LEU A 208 -9.21 -1.04 21.16
C LEU A 208 -8.07 -2.04 20.94
N PRO A 209 -8.12 -3.24 21.57
CA PRO A 209 -7.11 -4.27 21.39
C PRO A 209 -6.83 -4.57 19.92
N LEU A 210 -5.57 -4.87 19.58
CA LEU A 210 -5.12 -5.18 18.21
C LEU A 210 -5.52 -6.61 17.78
N ASN A 211 -6.82 -6.88 17.83
CA ASN A 211 -7.46 -8.15 17.48
C ASN A 211 -8.84 -7.89 16.85
N ALA A 212 -9.51 -8.97 16.43
CA ALA A 212 -10.75 -8.88 15.67
C ALA A 212 -11.93 -8.27 16.45
N GLN A 213 -11.86 -8.25 17.78
CA GLN A 213 -12.90 -7.71 18.66
C GLN A 213 -12.67 -6.23 19.02
N GLY A 214 -11.44 -5.74 18.90
CA GLY A 214 -11.09 -4.34 19.15
C GLY A 214 -10.91 -3.57 17.84
N HIS A 215 -9.66 -3.20 17.54
CA HIS A 215 -9.30 -2.44 16.35
C HIS A 215 -9.72 -3.13 15.05
N GLY A 216 -9.66 -4.46 15.02
CA GLY A 216 -10.09 -5.26 13.89
C GLY A 216 -11.59 -5.15 13.61
N ALA A 217 -12.44 -4.93 14.61
CA ALA A 217 -13.86 -4.73 14.41
C ALA A 217 -14.15 -3.43 13.66
N VAL A 218 -13.43 -2.35 14.02
CA VAL A 218 -13.51 -1.05 13.33
C VAL A 218 -13.11 -1.19 11.87
N LEU A 219 -12.01 -1.90 11.59
CA LEU A 219 -11.54 -2.09 10.21
C LEU A 219 -12.41 -3.08 9.42
N ASN A 220 -12.99 -4.10 10.05
CA ASN A 220 -13.99 -4.93 9.39
C ASN A 220 -15.22 -4.10 8.99
N GLN A 221 -15.63 -3.14 9.83
CA GLN A 221 -16.71 -2.23 9.47
C GLN A 221 -16.37 -1.40 8.23
N THR A 222 -15.15 -0.86 8.13
CA THR A 222 -14.73 -0.09 6.94
C THR A 222 -14.67 -0.95 5.68
N LEU A 223 -14.25 -2.20 5.78
CA LEU A 223 -14.28 -3.17 4.67
C LEU A 223 -15.71 -3.46 4.21
N ALA A 224 -16.65 -3.66 5.15
CA ALA A 224 -18.06 -3.88 4.84
C ALA A 224 -18.66 -2.69 4.08
N THR A 225 -18.46 -1.47 4.59
CA THR A 225 -18.93 -0.24 3.95
C THR A 225 -18.31 -0.05 2.56
N THR A 226 -17.01 -0.36 2.39
CA THR A 226 -16.34 -0.27 1.08
C THR A 226 -17.00 -1.18 0.06
N ARG A 227 -17.36 -2.40 0.45
CA ARG A 227 -18.07 -3.36 -0.41
C ARG A 227 -19.47 -2.90 -0.75
N GLU A 228 -20.19 -2.36 0.22
CA GLU A 228 -21.54 -1.82 -0.01
C GLU A 228 -21.51 -0.64 -0.99
N LEU A 229 -20.54 0.27 -0.83
CA LEU A 229 -20.30 1.37 -1.77
C LEU A 229 -20.01 0.86 -3.18
N ALA A 230 -19.09 -0.09 -3.33
CA ALA A 230 -18.77 -0.68 -4.62
C ALA A 230 -20.00 -1.33 -5.26
N HIS A 231 -20.78 -2.10 -4.49
CA HIS A 231 -21.98 -2.76 -4.97
C HIS A 231 -23.07 -1.78 -5.43
N LYS A 232 -23.32 -0.70 -4.67
CA LYS A 232 -24.27 0.34 -5.06
C LYS A 232 -23.84 1.09 -6.32
N LEU A 233 -22.53 1.32 -6.46
CA LEU A 233 -21.97 1.92 -7.66
C LEU A 233 -22.12 1.00 -8.89
N GLU A 234 -21.88 -0.30 -8.76
CA GLU A 234 -22.12 -1.30 -9.81
C GLU A 234 -23.60 -1.35 -10.24
N GLN A 235 -24.53 -1.26 -9.28
CA GLN A 235 -25.97 -1.21 -9.58
C GLN A 235 -26.40 0.12 -10.24
N GLY A 236 -25.68 1.20 -9.96
CA GLY A 236 -26.01 2.55 -10.41
C GLY A 236 -25.51 2.90 -11.81
N PHE A 237 -24.49 2.19 -12.31
CA PHE A 237 -23.76 2.53 -13.53
C PHE A 237 -23.33 1.28 -14.31
N ASP A 238 -23.85 1.11 -15.52
CA ASP A 238 -23.44 0.00 -16.41
C ASP A 238 -22.03 0.20 -17.00
N ASN A 239 -21.51 1.43 -16.93
CA ASN A 239 -20.25 1.85 -17.56
C ASN A 239 -19.15 2.16 -16.54
N ILE A 240 -19.27 1.61 -15.32
CA ILE A 240 -18.26 1.73 -14.27
C ILE A 240 -17.23 0.62 -14.37
N TYR A 241 -15.96 0.98 -14.19
CA TYR A 241 -14.84 0.05 -14.20
C TYR A 241 -14.00 0.28 -12.95
N PHE A 242 -13.94 -0.75 -12.10
CA PHE A 242 -13.16 -0.75 -10.88
C PHE A 242 -11.74 -1.23 -11.14
N THR A 243 -10.78 -0.60 -10.48
CA THR A 243 -9.47 -1.23 -10.30
C THR A 243 -9.59 -2.36 -9.26
N PRO A 244 -8.65 -3.31 -9.20
CA PRO A 244 -8.51 -4.20 -8.06
C PRO A 244 -8.40 -3.37 -6.76
N GLY A 245 -9.14 -3.74 -5.71
CA GLY A 245 -9.24 -2.93 -4.49
C GLY A 245 -9.92 -3.59 -3.30
N ASP A 246 -10.28 -4.87 -3.38
CA ASP A 246 -10.93 -5.61 -2.28
C ASP A 246 -9.96 -6.06 -1.18
N ASP A 247 -8.68 -5.72 -1.31
CA ASP A 247 -7.62 -6.06 -0.36
C ASP A 247 -7.59 -5.14 0.88
N THR A 248 -8.22 -3.97 0.81
CA THR A 248 -8.32 -3.00 1.91
C THR A 248 -9.63 -2.19 1.79
N ASN A 249 -9.71 -1.04 2.47
CA ASN A 249 -10.84 -0.11 2.47
C ASN A 249 -10.68 1.05 1.47
N ILE A 250 -9.98 0.80 0.36
CA ILE A 250 -9.82 1.77 -0.73
C ILE A 250 -10.57 1.24 -1.94
N VAL A 251 -11.42 2.07 -2.54
CA VAL A 251 -12.09 1.77 -3.80
C VAL A 251 -11.72 2.82 -4.83
N CYS A 252 -11.32 2.35 -6.01
CA CYS A 252 -10.95 3.19 -7.13
C CYS A 252 -11.72 2.75 -8.37
N PHE A 253 -12.26 3.73 -9.11
CA PHE A 253 -13.05 3.46 -10.30
C PHE A 253 -12.98 4.61 -11.30
N THR A 254 -13.41 4.32 -12.52
CA THR A 254 -13.65 5.30 -13.58
C THR A 254 -14.96 4.98 -14.29
N LEU A 255 -15.55 5.97 -14.95
CA LEU A 255 -16.69 5.78 -15.84
C LEU A 255 -16.20 5.90 -17.29
N ALA A 256 -16.32 4.82 -18.07
CA ALA A 256 -15.81 4.79 -19.44
C ALA A 256 -16.92 4.42 -20.43
N ALA A 257 -17.10 5.22 -21.47
CA ALA A 257 -18.04 4.88 -22.54
C ALA A 257 -17.49 3.73 -23.40
N PRO A 258 -18.34 2.82 -23.92
CA PRO A 258 -17.89 1.78 -24.84
C PRO A 258 -17.09 2.36 -26.02
N GLY A 259 -15.91 1.80 -26.27
CA GLY A 259 -15.00 2.22 -27.34
C GLY A 259 -14.24 3.53 -27.08
N SER A 260 -14.44 4.19 -25.94
CA SER A 260 -13.75 5.45 -25.64
C SER A 260 -12.25 5.27 -25.45
N SER A 261 -11.46 6.24 -25.93
CA SER A 261 -10.02 6.25 -25.71
C SER A 261 -9.68 6.62 -24.27
N LEU A 262 -8.51 6.18 -23.79
CA LEU A 262 -8.03 6.46 -22.44
C LEU A 262 -8.02 7.97 -22.14
N ARG A 263 -7.58 8.80 -23.11
CA ARG A 263 -7.61 10.26 -23.01
C ARG A 263 -9.01 10.80 -22.82
N ALA A 264 -9.98 10.29 -23.58
CA ALA A 264 -11.38 10.71 -23.46
C ALA A 264 -11.96 10.33 -22.08
N THR A 265 -11.67 9.12 -21.60
CA THR A 265 -12.04 8.67 -20.24
C THR A 265 -11.41 9.56 -19.18
N ASN A 266 -10.11 9.85 -19.27
CA ASN A 266 -9.41 10.74 -18.34
C ASN A 266 -10.04 12.13 -18.29
N LEU A 267 -10.38 12.71 -19.44
CA LEU A 267 -11.05 14.01 -19.51
C LEU A 267 -12.43 13.98 -18.85
N SER A 268 -13.20 12.90 -19.05
CA SER A 268 -14.49 12.72 -18.38
C SER A 268 -14.33 12.62 -16.86
N THR A 269 -13.41 11.76 -16.40
CA THR A 269 -13.13 11.57 -14.97
C THR A 269 -12.63 12.85 -14.31
N ALA A 270 -11.78 13.63 -14.98
CA ALA A 270 -11.31 14.92 -14.49
C ALA A 270 -12.46 15.92 -14.28
N ARG A 271 -13.44 15.96 -15.20
CA ARG A 271 -14.63 16.80 -15.05
C ARG A 271 -15.48 16.37 -13.85
N ILE A 272 -15.70 15.07 -13.68
CA ILE A 272 -16.46 14.54 -12.53
C ILE A 272 -15.77 14.94 -11.22
N ILE A 273 -14.46 14.75 -11.13
CA ILE A 273 -13.68 15.14 -9.95
C ILE A 273 -13.82 16.64 -9.66
N GLU A 274 -13.75 17.48 -10.70
CA GLU A 274 -13.90 18.93 -10.54
C GLU A 274 -15.30 19.33 -10.04
N GLN A 275 -16.35 18.66 -10.51
CA GLN A 275 -17.70 18.89 -9.98
C GLN A 275 -17.80 18.51 -8.50
N PHE A 276 -17.17 17.40 -8.08
CA PHE A 276 -17.14 17.01 -6.68
C PHE A 276 -16.33 17.95 -5.79
N HIS A 277 -15.33 18.69 -6.30
CA HIS A 277 -14.65 19.73 -5.51
C HIS A 277 -15.62 20.84 -5.06
N HIS A 278 -16.75 20.99 -5.74
CA HIS A 278 -17.81 21.93 -5.39
C HIS A 278 -19.00 21.27 -4.68
N SER A 279 -18.95 19.96 -4.43
CA SER A 279 -20.00 19.27 -3.69
C SER A 279 -19.98 19.70 -2.22
N PRO A 280 -21.12 20.14 -1.65
CA PRO A 280 -21.21 20.41 -0.22
C PRO A 280 -21.35 19.13 0.62
N ASN A 281 -21.64 17.99 -0.02
CA ASN A 281 -22.03 16.75 0.65
C ASN A 281 -20.90 15.72 0.70
N PHE A 282 -20.12 15.62 -0.38
CA PHE A 282 -19.14 14.54 -0.54
C PHE A 282 -17.76 15.07 -0.92
N ALA A 283 -16.75 14.48 -0.30
CA ALA A 283 -15.36 14.66 -0.70
C ALA A 283 -14.83 13.37 -1.31
N ILE A 284 -14.27 13.46 -2.51
CA ILE A 284 -13.56 12.36 -3.17
C ILE A 284 -12.10 12.76 -3.38
N SER A 285 -11.24 11.77 -3.61
CA SER A 285 -9.86 11.99 -4.04
C SER A 285 -9.65 11.44 -5.45
N ARG A 286 -8.45 11.62 -5.98
CA ARG A 286 -8.04 11.08 -7.27
C ARG A 286 -6.68 10.43 -7.18
N THR A 287 -6.40 9.52 -8.10
CA THR A 287 -5.05 9.01 -8.36
C THR A 287 -4.89 8.69 -9.84
N ALA A 288 -3.65 8.55 -10.31
CA ALA A 288 -3.31 8.36 -11.71
C ALA A 288 -2.40 7.14 -11.85
N LEU A 289 -2.90 6.11 -12.53
CA LEU A 289 -2.16 4.88 -12.77
C LEU A 289 -1.30 5.05 -14.03
N GLY A 290 -0.06 5.48 -13.83
CA GLY A 290 0.88 5.67 -14.94
C GLY A 290 1.19 4.36 -15.65
N ILE A 291 1.12 4.35 -16.98
CA ILE A 291 1.33 3.15 -17.82
C ILE A 291 2.71 2.54 -17.61
N GLY A 292 3.72 3.37 -17.28
CA GLY A 292 5.07 2.88 -16.98
C GLY A 292 5.16 1.92 -15.79
N ASN A 293 4.20 1.97 -14.85
CA ASN A 293 4.14 1.03 -13.71
C ASN A 293 2.92 0.10 -13.80
N TYR A 294 1.76 0.60 -14.23
CA TYR A 294 0.47 -0.09 -14.23
C TYR A 294 0.02 -0.53 -15.62
N GLY A 295 0.91 -0.60 -16.61
CA GLY A 295 0.56 -0.86 -18.01
C GLY A 295 -0.31 -2.09 -18.22
N GLU A 296 0.00 -3.23 -17.58
CA GLU A 296 -0.84 -4.44 -17.68
C GLU A 296 -2.26 -4.22 -17.15
N LEU A 297 -2.40 -3.58 -15.97
CA LEU A 297 -3.69 -3.26 -15.38
C LEU A 297 -4.48 -2.28 -16.24
N VAL A 298 -3.84 -1.19 -16.71
CA VAL A 298 -4.49 -0.19 -17.56
C VAL A 298 -4.94 -0.79 -18.87
N ASN A 299 -4.10 -1.59 -19.53
CA ASN A 299 -4.46 -2.30 -20.76
C ASN A 299 -5.63 -3.27 -20.53
N HIS A 300 -5.60 -3.99 -19.41
CA HIS A 300 -6.69 -4.90 -19.04
C HIS A 300 -8.01 -4.15 -18.89
N LEU A 301 -8.03 -3.06 -18.11
CA LEU A 301 -9.22 -2.24 -17.89
C LEU A 301 -9.72 -1.62 -19.21
N VAL A 302 -8.84 -0.98 -19.98
CA VAL A 302 -9.22 -0.34 -21.25
C VAL A 302 -9.80 -1.36 -22.24
N GLY A 303 -9.27 -2.58 -22.24
CA GLY A 303 -9.82 -3.68 -23.02
C GLY A 303 -11.26 -4.07 -22.63
N GLN A 304 -11.66 -3.90 -21.36
CA GLN A 304 -13.01 -4.24 -20.90
C GLN A 304 -14.09 -3.36 -21.52
N TRP A 305 -13.82 -2.07 -21.74
CA TRP A 305 -14.73 -1.18 -22.48
C TRP A 305 -14.43 -1.12 -23.98
N GLY A 306 -13.50 -1.93 -24.49
CA GLY A 306 -13.12 -1.95 -25.91
C GLY A 306 -12.46 -0.65 -26.40
N GLY A 307 -11.80 0.08 -25.50
CA GLY A 307 -11.13 1.35 -25.79
C GLY A 307 -9.73 1.20 -26.39
N SER A 308 -9.05 2.34 -26.55
CA SER A 308 -7.65 2.42 -26.99
C SER A 308 -6.79 3.21 -26.00
N VAL A 309 -5.54 2.78 -25.81
CA VAL A 309 -4.59 3.47 -24.95
C VAL A 309 -3.84 4.56 -25.73
N ASP A 310 -4.24 5.82 -25.51
CA ASP A 310 -3.73 7.01 -26.21
C ASP A 310 -3.30 8.15 -25.25
N ASP A 311 -3.10 7.83 -23.97
CA ASP A 311 -2.62 8.72 -22.91
C ASP A 311 -1.55 7.99 -22.07
N ASP A 312 -0.84 8.69 -21.17
CA ASP A 312 0.27 8.10 -20.37
C ASP A 312 -0.16 7.51 -19.00
N HIS A 313 -1.42 7.71 -18.60
CA HIS A 313 -1.98 7.20 -17.35
C HIS A 313 -3.48 6.97 -17.45
N LEU A 314 -4.03 6.18 -16.52
CA LEU A 314 -5.47 6.13 -16.23
C LEU A 314 -5.77 6.95 -14.99
N LEU A 315 -6.58 8.00 -15.14
CA LEU A 315 -7.12 8.78 -14.03
C LEU A 315 -8.35 8.06 -13.45
N VAL A 316 -8.35 7.86 -12.13
CA VAL A 316 -9.46 7.23 -11.41
C VAL A 316 -9.93 8.10 -10.25
N ILE A 317 -11.23 8.02 -9.97
CA ILE A 317 -11.81 8.49 -8.71
C ILE A 317 -11.36 7.51 -7.63
N ARG A 318 -10.87 8.05 -6.52
CA ARG A 318 -10.33 7.28 -5.40
C ARG A 318 -11.07 7.65 -4.11
N MET A 319 -11.58 6.63 -3.43
CA MET A 319 -12.27 6.78 -2.15
C MET A 319 -11.59 5.93 -1.09
N VAL A 320 -11.30 6.55 0.05
CA VAL A 320 -10.69 5.89 1.22
C VAL A 320 -11.74 5.86 2.31
N VAL A 321 -12.32 4.69 2.56
CA VAL A 321 -13.43 4.54 3.50
C VAL A 321 -12.87 4.30 4.89
N MET A 322 -12.53 5.37 5.61
CA MET A 322 -11.97 5.26 6.98
C MET A 322 -12.97 5.51 8.09
N SER A 323 -14.12 6.15 7.80
CA SER A 323 -15.06 6.55 8.83
C SER A 323 -15.73 5.32 9.47
N PRO A 324 -15.57 5.10 10.78
CA PRO A 324 -16.22 4.00 11.48
C PRO A 324 -17.74 4.21 11.63
N TYR A 325 -18.21 5.43 11.40
CA TYR A 325 -19.62 5.82 11.54
C TYR A 325 -20.47 5.40 10.33
N LEU A 326 -19.84 4.99 9.22
CA LEU A 326 -20.52 4.41 8.06
C LEU A 326 -20.90 2.93 8.27
N GLY A 327 -21.02 2.49 9.52
CA GLY A 327 -21.49 1.16 9.86
C GLY A 327 -22.98 1.06 10.19
N ASP A 328 -23.64 2.20 10.36
CA ASP A 328 -25.10 2.24 10.48
C ASP A 328 -25.71 2.12 9.08
N SER A 329 -26.38 1.00 8.80
CA SER A 329 -26.98 0.72 7.49
C SER A 329 -28.03 1.75 7.05
N ALA A 330 -28.72 2.41 7.98
CA ALA A 330 -29.71 3.43 7.63
C ALA A 330 -29.03 4.73 7.17
N ILE A 331 -27.95 5.11 7.84
CA ILE A 331 -27.11 6.27 7.48
C ILE A 331 -26.36 5.97 6.17
N THR A 332 -25.75 4.79 6.10
CA THR A 332 -24.91 4.37 4.97
C THR A 332 -25.73 4.18 3.72
N GLY A 333 -26.89 3.52 3.81
CA GLY A 333 -27.79 3.33 2.68
C GLY A 333 -28.17 4.67 2.04
N ALA A 334 -28.67 5.61 2.84
CA ALA A 334 -29.08 6.94 2.36
C ALA A 334 -27.91 7.75 1.79
N LEU A 335 -26.77 7.83 2.49
CA LEU A 335 -25.59 8.55 2.02
C LEU A 335 -25.05 7.98 0.71
N LEU A 336 -25.04 6.66 0.55
CA LEU A 336 -24.58 6.01 -0.67
C LEU A 336 -25.55 6.26 -1.84
N ASP A 337 -26.85 6.29 -1.60
CA ASP A 337 -27.85 6.62 -2.63
C ASP A 337 -27.71 8.08 -3.08
N GLU A 338 -27.50 9.00 -2.14
CA GLU A 338 -27.20 10.40 -2.43
C GLU A 338 -25.91 10.56 -3.24
N PHE A 339 -24.85 9.83 -2.88
CA PHE A 339 -23.58 9.84 -3.62
C PHE A 339 -23.76 9.35 -5.06
N VAL A 340 -24.48 8.23 -5.26
CA VAL A 340 -24.78 7.69 -6.60
C VAL A 340 -25.60 8.68 -7.43
N ALA A 341 -26.59 9.35 -6.83
CA ALA A 341 -27.38 10.37 -7.50
C ALA A 341 -26.53 11.58 -7.93
N GLU A 342 -25.64 12.04 -7.06
CA GLU A 342 -24.73 13.16 -7.34
C GLU A 342 -23.69 12.80 -8.41
N LEU A 343 -23.09 11.61 -8.34
CA LEU A 343 -22.20 11.08 -9.38
C LEU A 343 -22.92 10.98 -10.74
N ARG A 344 -24.19 10.55 -10.76
CA ARG A 344 -24.98 10.47 -11.99
C ARG A 344 -25.21 11.84 -12.61
N ARG A 345 -25.52 12.84 -11.78
CA ARG A 345 -25.65 14.24 -12.22
C ARG A 345 -24.34 14.75 -12.83
N PHE A 346 -23.20 14.46 -12.21
CA PHE A 346 -21.89 14.95 -12.66
C PHE A 346 -21.29 14.20 -13.85
N SER A 347 -21.74 12.96 -14.09
CA SER A 347 -21.28 12.14 -15.21
C SER A 347 -22.11 12.32 -16.50
N THR A 348 -23.26 12.99 -16.42
CA THR A 348 -24.08 13.28 -17.59
C THR A 348 -23.55 14.54 -18.29
N PRO A 349 -23.25 14.50 -19.60
CA PRO A 349 -22.86 15.71 -20.34
C PRO A 349 -23.98 16.76 -20.29
N SER A 350 -23.63 17.99 -19.93
CA SER A 350 -24.52 19.16 -19.97
C SER A 350 -24.93 19.55 -21.37
#